data_AF-A0A4R8ZWH5-F1
#
_entry.id   AF-A0A4R8ZWH5-F1
#
_cell.length_a   1.000
_cell.length_b   1.000
_cell.length_c   1.000
_cell.angle_alpha   90.00
_cell.angle_beta   90.00
_cell.angle_gamma   90.00
#
_symmetry.space_group_name_H-M   'P 1'
#
loop_
_entity.id
_entity.type
_entity.pdbx_description
1 polymer ?
#
loop_
_entity_poly.entity_id
_entity_poly.type
_entity_poly.pdbx_seq_one_letter_code
_entity_poly.pdbx_strand_id
1 'polypeptide(L)'
;MASTEPTALASSTTSEIGAGTGKTVIHDSVVSKIAGIAAREVTGVYALGGGAARALGAIRNAISSTDLSQGVSVEVGETQVAVDISLVAEYPIELQKVADDVRFAVITAIESLVGMQVTEVNVTVNDVHIPSDDDSTDPAEARVQ
;
A
#
# COMPACT_ATOMS: atom_id res chain seq x y z
N MET A 1 9.84 -38.48 52.38
CA MET A 1 8.46 -38.02 52.09
C MET A 1 8.52 -36.50 52.02
N ALA A 2 8.25 -35.75 50.94
CA ALA A 2 7.65 -35.95 49.61
C ALA A 2 8.52 -35.15 48.59
N SER A 3 8.89 -35.65 47.41
CA SER A 3 8.15 -35.66 46.15
C SER A 3 7.48 -34.33 45.77
N THR A 4 8.04 -33.62 44.78
CA THR A 4 7.33 -33.06 43.61
C THR A 4 8.35 -32.52 42.58
N GLU A 5 8.46 -33.19 41.43
CA GLU A 5 8.90 -32.61 40.14
C GLU A 5 7.73 -31.77 39.54
N PRO A 6 7.73 -31.42 38.23
CA PRO A 6 8.16 -30.17 37.64
C PRO A 6 6.97 -29.37 37.06
N THR A 7 7.08 -28.04 36.93
CA THR A 7 6.09 -27.26 36.16
C THR A 7 6.67 -26.91 34.79
N ALA A 8 6.36 -27.78 33.82
CA ALA A 8 6.29 -27.43 32.40
C ALA A 8 4.98 -26.68 32.10
N LEU A 9 4.85 -26.14 30.87
CA LEU A 9 3.76 -25.36 30.25
C LEU A 9 4.10 -23.85 30.20
N ALA A 10 4.25 -23.21 29.03
CA ALA A 10 3.35 -23.31 27.89
C ALA A 10 4.08 -23.41 26.54
N SER A 11 3.70 -24.44 25.77
CA SER A 11 3.95 -24.54 24.34
C SER A 11 3.04 -23.54 23.64
N SER A 12 3.60 -22.59 22.89
CA SER A 12 2.82 -21.68 22.05
C SER A 12 2.26 -22.46 20.87
N THR A 13 0.94 -22.50 20.78
CA THR A 13 0.11 -23.16 19.78
C THR A 13 0.51 -22.72 18.37
N THR A 14 1.24 -23.55 17.64
CA THR A 14 1.35 -23.44 16.17
C THR A 14 -0.04 -23.65 15.60
N SER A 15 -0.59 -22.62 14.97
CA SER A 15 -1.89 -22.66 14.31
C SER A 15 -1.75 -23.50 13.04
N GLU A 16 -2.07 -24.79 13.14
CA GLU A 16 -2.10 -25.71 12.00
C GLU A 16 -3.37 -25.46 11.20
N ILE A 17 -3.26 -24.60 10.18
CA ILE A 17 -4.34 -24.37 9.22
C ILE A 17 -4.45 -25.64 8.36
N GLY A 18 -5.48 -26.43 8.59
CA GLY A 18 -5.70 -27.71 7.89
C GLY A 18 -5.71 -27.53 6.37
N ALA A 19 -4.68 -28.07 5.71
CA ALA A 19 -4.58 -28.07 4.26
C ALA A 19 -5.53 -29.13 3.69
N GLY A 20 -6.67 -28.68 3.17
CA GLY A 20 -7.35 -29.43 2.11
C GLY A 20 -6.43 -29.49 0.89
N THR A 21 -6.41 -30.63 0.18
CA THR A 21 -5.59 -30.77 -1.03
C THR A 21 -6.15 -29.87 -2.14
N GLY A 22 -5.44 -28.78 -2.46
CA GLY A 22 -5.85 -27.82 -3.48
C GLY A 22 -4.73 -26.84 -3.83
N LYS A 23 -4.85 -26.16 -4.99
CA LYS A 23 -3.94 -25.09 -5.43
C LYS A 23 -4.63 -23.75 -5.27
N THR A 24 -4.07 -22.87 -4.43
CA THR A 24 -4.49 -21.47 -4.32
C THR A 24 -3.60 -20.62 -5.22
N VAL A 25 -4.18 -19.73 -6.01
CA VAL A 25 -3.45 -18.75 -6.83
C VAL A 25 -3.96 -17.37 -6.46
N ILE A 26 -3.03 -16.48 -6.12
CA ILE A 26 -3.31 -15.09 -5.78
C ILE A 26 -2.89 -14.24 -6.98
N HIS A 27 -3.82 -13.48 -7.54
CA HIS A 27 -3.54 -12.62 -8.69
C HIS A 27 -2.81 -11.35 -8.23
N ASP A 28 -1.91 -10.83 -9.06
CA ASP A 28 -1.20 -9.56 -8.86
C ASP A 28 -2.16 -8.42 -8.48
N SER A 29 -3.34 -8.36 -9.11
CA SER A 29 -4.35 -7.32 -8.85
C SER A 29 -4.85 -7.33 -7.40
N VAL A 30 -4.88 -8.48 -6.73
CA VAL A 30 -5.27 -8.57 -5.31
C VAL A 30 -4.15 -8.05 -4.42
N VAL A 31 -2.90 -8.42 -4.72
CA VAL A 31 -1.73 -7.97 -3.96
C VAL A 31 -1.52 -6.46 -4.13
N SER A 32 -1.67 -5.94 -5.34
CA SER A 32 -1.64 -4.50 -5.65
C SER A 32 -2.70 -3.72 -4.86
N LYS A 33 -3.92 -4.25 -4.72
CA LYS A 33 -4.96 -3.60 -3.89
C LYS A 33 -4.57 -3.55 -2.42
N ILE A 34 -4.04 -4.64 -1.87
CA ILE A 34 -3.61 -4.68 -0.47
C ILE A 34 -2.46 -3.71 -0.22
N ALA A 35 -1.47 -3.70 -1.11
CA ALA A 35 -0.35 -2.77 -1.04
C ALA A 35 -0.81 -1.30 -1.16
N GLY A 36 -1.73 -1.00 -2.07
CA GLY A 36 -2.30 0.34 -2.24
C GLY A 36 -3.13 0.81 -1.04
N ILE A 37 -3.88 -0.09 -0.39
CA ILE A 37 -4.58 0.23 0.86
C ILE A 37 -3.56 0.53 1.96
N ALA A 38 -2.59 -0.37 2.19
CA ALA A 38 -1.59 -0.23 3.23
C ALA A 38 -0.76 1.05 3.06
N ALA A 39 -0.33 1.36 1.84
CA ALA A 39 0.44 2.57 1.54
C ALA A 39 -0.36 3.86 1.79
N ARG A 40 -1.69 3.86 1.56
CA ARG A 40 -2.55 5.03 1.80
C ARG A 40 -2.88 5.27 3.27
N GLU A 41 -2.79 4.25 4.11
CA GLU A 41 -3.03 4.40 5.55
C GLU A 41 -1.83 5.02 6.29
N VAL A 42 -0.67 5.11 5.63
CA VAL A 42 0.52 5.73 6.21
C VAL A 42 0.35 7.25 6.32
N THR A 43 0.62 7.78 7.52
CA THR A 43 0.60 9.22 7.78
C THR A 43 1.62 9.94 6.92
N GLY A 44 1.18 10.99 6.24
CA GLY A 44 2.00 11.78 5.32
C GLY A 44 1.98 11.33 3.87
N VAL A 45 1.21 10.29 3.53
CA VAL A 45 0.83 9.99 2.15
C VAL A 45 -0.44 10.76 1.81
N TYR A 46 -0.33 11.74 0.90
CA TYR A 46 -1.48 12.49 0.41
C TYR A 46 -2.20 11.72 -0.71
N ALA A 47 -1.43 11.13 -1.63
CA ALA A 47 -1.97 10.33 -2.73
C ALA A 47 -0.95 9.30 -3.24
N LEU A 48 -1.44 8.27 -3.93
CA LEU A 48 -0.63 7.35 -4.72
C LEU A 48 -0.75 7.72 -6.21
N GLY A 49 0.35 7.56 -6.95
CA GLY A 49 0.49 7.94 -8.36
C GLY A 49 0.94 9.39 -8.59
N GLY A 50 1.24 9.73 -9.85
CA GLY A 50 1.72 11.07 -10.26
C GLY A 50 0.60 12.04 -10.68
N GLY A 51 0.91 13.34 -10.71
CA GLY A 51 -0.04 14.43 -11.04
C GLY A 51 -0.75 14.32 -12.41
N ALA A 52 -0.15 13.63 -13.38
CA ALA A 52 -0.80 13.35 -14.67
C ALA A 52 -2.02 12.40 -14.55
N ALA A 53 -2.04 11.52 -13.53
CA ALA A 53 -3.20 10.68 -13.24
C ALA A 53 -4.38 11.51 -12.71
N ARG A 54 -4.13 12.64 -12.02
CA ARG A 54 -5.18 13.62 -11.65
C ARG A 54 -5.69 14.41 -12.86
N ALA A 55 -4.80 14.84 -13.76
CA ALA A 55 -5.19 15.58 -14.97
C ALA A 55 -6.05 14.74 -15.94
N LEU A 56 -5.81 13.43 -16.04
CA LEU A 56 -6.70 12.51 -16.76
C LEU A 56 -7.92 12.05 -15.93
N GLY A 57 -7.85 12.14 -14.60
CA GLY A 57 -8.94 11.81 -13.67
C GLY A 57 -10.15 12.74 -13.81
N ALA A 58 -9.93 14.04 -14.07
CA ALA A 58 -11.01 15.01 -14.26
C ALA A 58 -11.90 14.69 -15.48
N ILE A 59 -11.33 14.09 -16.54
CA ILE A 59 -12.06 13.67 -17.76
C ILE A 59 -12.61 12.24 -17.60
N ARG A 60 -11.97 11.39 -16.78
CA ARG A 60 -12.33 9.98 -16.56
C ARG A 60 -13.38 9.73 -15.48
N ASN A 61 -13.74 10.74 -14.68
CA ASN A 61 -14.74 10.66 -13.60
C ASN A 61 -16.15 10.16 -14.03
N ALA A 62 -16.41 9.98 -15.33
CA ALA A 62 -17.63 9.35 -15.81
C ALA A 62 -17.59 7.82 -15.95
N ILE A 63 -16.42 7.14 -15.84
CA ILE A 63 -16.30 5.75 -16.33
C ILE A 63 -15.48 4.77 -15.50
N SER A 64 -14.71 5.15 -14.48
CA SER A 64 -13.98 4.14 -13.70
C SER A 64 -13.78 4.56 -12.25
N SER A 65 -14.37 3.76 -11.37
CA SER A 65 -14.17 3.73 -9.93
C SER A 65 -12.72 4.01 -9.56
N THR A 66 -12.52 4.88 -8.56
CA THR A 66 -11.30 5.08 -7.78
C THR A 66 -10.39 3.84 -7.82
N ASP A 67 -9.42 3.85 -8.73
CA ASP A 67 -8.50 2.74 -8.91
C ASP A 67 -7.55 2.73 -7.71
N LEU A 68 -7.85 1.88 -6.72
CA LEU A 68 -7.06 1.69 -5.50
C LEU A 68 -5.63 1.17 -5.76
N SER A 69 -5.33 0.81 -7.01
CA SER A 69 -4.02 0.36 -7.50
C SER A 69 -3.23 1.44 -8.26
N GLN A 70 -3.76 2.67 -8.42
CA GLN A 70 -3.03 3.73 -9.11
C GLN A 70 -1.74 4.07 -8.37
N GLY A 71 -0.62 4.05 -9.10
CA GLY A 71 0.70 4.27 -8.52
C GLY A 71 1.29 3.08 -7.78
N VAL A 72 0.68 1.88 -7.85
CA VAL A 72 1.22 0.66 -7.25
C VAL A 72 1.33 -0.45 -8.28
N SER A 73 2.56 -0.74 -8.69
CA SER A 73 2.89 -1.85 -9.57
C SER A 73 3.39 -3.02 -8.72
N VAL A 74 2.88 -4.22 -8.99
CA VAL A 74 3.26 -5.43 -8.26
C VAL A 74 3.64 -6.52 -9.24
N GLU A 75 4.77 -7.16 -8.99
CA GLU A 75 5.20 -8.35 -9.71
C GLU A 75 5.18 -9.54 -8.75
N VAL A 76 4.31 -10.51 -9.04
CA VAL A 76 4.16 -11.73 -8.24
C VAL A 76 4.91 -12.89 -8.89
N GLY A 77 5.80 -13.50 -8.12
CA GLY A 77 6.40 -14.80 -8.41
C GLY A 77 5.59 -15.94 -7.78
N GLU A 78 6.20 -17.12 -7.70
CA GLU A 78 5.54 -18.30 -7.13
C GLU A 78 5.38 -18.20 -5.59
N THR A 79 6.39 -17.63 -4.92
CA THR A 79 6.41 -17.41 -3.46
C THR A 79 6.82 -16.00 -3.05
N GLN A 80 7.30 -15.22 -4.02
CA GLN A 80 7.96 -13.94 -3.81
C GLN A 80 7.20 -12.80 -4.49
N VAL A 81 7.37 -11.58 -4.00
CA VAL A 81 6.73 -10.40 -4.58
C VAL A 81 7.66 -9.19 -4.54
N ALA A 82 7.67 -8.43 -5.64
CA ALA A 82 8.29 -7.12 -5.73
C ALA A 82 7.20 -6.06 -5.89
N VAL A 83 7.39 -4.91 -5.22
CA VAL A 83 6.40 -3.82 -5.21
C VAL A 83 7.07 -2.50 -5.53
N ASP A 84 6.50 -1.79 -6.51
CA ASP A 84 6.90 -0.44 -6.89
C ASP A 84 5.75 0.54 -6.60
N ILE A 85 6.05 1.56 -5.80
CA ILE A 85 5.07 2.53 -5.29
C ILE A 85 5.50 3.93 -5.72
N SER A 86 4.57 4.65 -6.32
CA SER A 86 4.66 6.08 -6.63
C SER A 86 3.70 6.84 -5.72
N LEU A 87 4.16 7.91 -5.06
CA LEU A 87 3.32 8.68 -4.13
C LEU A 87 3.56 10.19 -4.17
N VAL A 88 2.58 10.93 -3.67
CA VAL A 88 2.65 12.35 -3.33
C VAL A 88 2.63 12.46 -1.81
N ALA A 89 3.64 13.09 -1.23
CA ALA A 89 3.75 13.25 0.21
C ALA A 89 3.09 14.55 0.69
N GLU A 90 2.74 14.63 1.96
CA GLU A 90 2.18 15.83 2.58
C GLU A 90 3.28 16.70 3.24
N TYR A 91 3.24 18.01 3.00
CA TYR A 91 4.05 18.97 3.73
C TYR A 91 3.47 19.23 5.13
N PRO A 92 4.26 19.35 6.22
CA PRO A 92 5.73 19.42 6.30
C PRO A 92 6.41 18.12 6.78
N ILE A 93 6.09 16.96 6.22
CA ILE A 93 6.61 15.67 6.74
C ILE A 93 7.93 15.28 6.05
N GLU A 94 8.82 14.64 6.79
CA GLU A 94 10.09 14.10 6.29
C GLU A 94 9.85 12.97 5.26
N LEU A 95 10.24 13.20 4.00
CA LEU A 95 9.99 12.24 2.91
C LEU A 95 10.65 10.87 3.12
N GLN A 96 11.84 10.85 3.72
CA GLN A 96 12.55 9.60 4.04
C GLN A 96 11.77 8.77 5.05
N LYS A 97 11.17 9.44 6.05
CA LYS A 97 10.34 8.80 7.06
C LYS A 97 9.07 8.22 6.44
N VAL A 98 8.36 9.02 5.63
CA VAL A 98 7.15 8.54 4.92
C VAL A 98 7.47 7.33 4.06
N ALA A 99 8.56 7.38 3.29
CA ALA A 99 8.95 6.25 2.45
C ALA A 99 9.27 5.00 3.29
N ASP A 100 9.86 5.16 4.48
CA ASP A 100 10.16 4.05 5.38
C ASP A 100 8.90 3.44 5.99
N ASP A 101 8.00 4.28 6.49
CA ASP A 101 6.71 3.83 7.02
C ASP A 101 5.88 3.13 5.93
N VAL A 102 5.90 3.63 4.68
CA VAL A 102 5.24 2.98 3.54
C VAL A 102 5.84 1.61 3.25
N ARG A 103 7.17 1.50 3.18
CA ARG A 103 7.84 0.20 3.00
C ARG A 103 7.44 -0.79 4.09
N PHE A 104 7.51 -0.35 5.34
CA PHE A 104 7.17 -1.19 6.48
C PHE A 104 5.70 -1.65 6.46
N ALA A 105 4.77 -0.71 6.22
CA ALA A 105 3.34 -1.01 6.16
C ALA A 105 3.00 -2.00 5.06
N VAL A 106 3.56 -1.82 3.87
CA VAL A 106 3.30 -2.70 2.71
C VAL A 106 3.90 -4.08 2.91
N ILE A 107 5.14 -4.18 3.40
CA ILE A 107 5.76 -5.47 3.73
C ILE A 107 4.88 -6.22 4.73
N THR A 108 4.53 -5.56 5.83
CA THR A 108 3.71 -6.16 6.89
C THR A 108 2.36 -6.64 6.36
N ALA A 109 1.69 -5.82 5.55
CA ALA A 109 0.39 -6.16 4.99
C ALA A 109 0.45 -7.37 4.05
N ILE A 110 1.44 -7.43 3.17
CA ILE A 110 1.56 -8.54 2.22
C ILE A 110 1.95 -9.84 2.94
N GLU A 111 2.93 -9.79 3.84
CA GLU A 111 3.35 -10.99 4.59
C GLU A 111 2.22 -11.51 5.50
N SER A 112 1.48 -10.62 6.16
CA SER A 112 0.45 -11.01 7.12
C SER A 112 -0.88 -11.43 6.47
N LEU A 113 -1.28 -10.79 5.36
CA LEU A 113 -2.58 -11.02 4.73
C LEU A 113 -2.52 -11.95 3.52
N VAL A 114 -1.42 -11.90 2.76
CA VAL A 114 -1.25 -12.68 1.53
C VAL A 114 -0.40 -13.93 1.77
N GLY A 115 0.50 -13.88 2.75
CA GLY A 115 1.39 -15.01 3.08
C GLY A 115 2.51 -15.22 2.06
N MET A 116 2.91 -14.16 1.35
CA MET A 116 4.02 -14.17 0.38
C MET A 116 5.23 -13.43 0.95
N GLN A 117 6.43 -13.81 0.53
CA GLN A 117 7.67 -13.13 0.94
C GLN A 117 7.95 -11.92 0.06
N VAL A 118 8.18 -10.76 0.67
CA VAL A 118 8.49 -9.53 -0.08
C VAL A 118 9.99 -9.45 -0.33
N THR A 119 10.42 -9.39 -1.59
CA THR A 119 11.84 -9.27 -1.95
C THR A 119 12.32 -7.84 -1.88
N GLU A 120 11.50 -6.90 -2.37
CA GLU A 120 11.81 -5.48 -2.40
C GLU A 120 10.54 -4.63 -2.45
N VAL A 121 10.64 -3.44 -1.85
CA VAL A 121 9.63 -2.39 -1.98
C VAL A 121 10.33 -1.09 -2.36
N ASN A 122 10.12 -0.66 -3.60
CA ASN A 122 10.65 0.57 -4.14
C ASN A 122 9.62 1.69 -3.98
N VAL A 123 10.03 2.81 -3.39
CA VAL A 123 9.15 3.97 -3.17
C VAL A 123 9.70 5.19 -3.89
N THR A 124 8.91 5.71 -4.82
CA THR A 124 9.17 6.93 -5.58
C THR A 124 8.25 8.04 -5.06
N VAL A 125 8.83 9.15 -4.62
CA VAL A 125 8.08 10.36 -4.26
C VAL A 125 8.05 11.29 -5.47
N ASN A 126 6.88 11.42 -6.09
CA ASN A 126 6.71 12.20 -7.32
C ASN A 126 6.52 13.70 -7.04
N ASP A 127 5.83 14.04 -5.94
CA ASP A 127 5.43 15.41 -5.65
C ASP A 127 5.17 15.61 -4.14
N VAL A 128 4.98 16.86 -3.70
CA VAL A 128 4.66 17.22 -2.31
C VAL A 128 3.45 18.14 -2.31
N HIS A 129 2.37 17.70 -1.68
CA HIS A 129 1.17 18.52 -1.51
C HIS A 129 1.39 19.59 -0.44
N ILE A 130 1.15 20.84 -0.84
CA ILE A 130 1.17 22.00 0.05
C ILE A 130 -0.28 22.51 0.16
N PRO A 131 -0.85 22.62 1.36
CA PRO A 131 -2.26 23.00 1.55
C PRO A 131 -2.59 24.43 1.06
N SER A 132 -1.59 25.26 0.74
CA SER A 132 -1.77 26.61 0.22
C SER A 132 -2.06 26.67 -1.29
N ASP A 133 -1.97 25.55 -2.01
CA ASP A 133 -2.15 25.49 -3.48
C ASP A 133 -3.61 25.20 -3.91
N ASP A 134 -4.51 24.87 -2.96
CA ASP A 134 -5.94 24.63 -3.24
C ASP A 134 -6.73 25.92 -3.62
N ASP A 135 -6.15 27.11 -3.43
CA ASP A 135 -6.74 28.40 -3.85
C ASP A 135 -6.31 28.85 -5.26
N SER A 136 -5.42 28.11 -5.95
CA SER A 136 -4.93 28.46 -7.29
C SER A 136 -5.54 27.60 -8.41
N THR A 137 -6.81 27.22 -8.29
CA THR A 137 -7.63 26.88 -9.47
C THR A 137 -8.59 28.03 -9.72
N ASP A 138 -8.06 29.15 -10.22
CA ASP A 138 -8.87 30.16 -10.89
C ASP A 138 -9.60 29.48 -12.06
N PRO A 139 -10.95 29.43 -12.06
CA PRO A 139 -11.68 29.17 -13.30
C PRO A 139 -11.45 30.38 -14.21
N ALA A 140 -10.44 30.30 -15.08
CA ALA A 140 -10.23 31.27 -16.14
C ALA A 140 -11.48 31.36 -17.03
N GLU A 141 -12.34 32.30 -16.65
CA GLU A 141 -13.20 33.14 -17.48
C GLU A 141 -13.66 32.53 -18.81
N ALA A 142 -14.75 31.76 -18.75
CA ALA A 142 -15.70 31.72 -19.84
C ALA A 142 -16.52 33.03 -19.85
N ARG A 143 -15.88 34.15 -20.23
CA ARG A 143 -16.57 35.39 -20.59
C ARG A 143 -15.98 35.95 -21.88
N VAL A 144 -16.67 35.73 -22.99
CA VAL A 144 -16.99 36.68 -24.08
C VAL A 144 -17.95 35.91 -25.02
N GLN A 145 -19.25 36.13 -24.89
CA GLN A 145 -20.08 37.08 -25.67
C GLN A 145 -20.41 36.56 -27.08
#